data_AF-A0A6J8C9J9-F1
#
_entry.id   AF-A0A6J8C9J9-F1
#
_cell.length_a   1.000
_cell.length_b   1.000
_cell.length_c   1.000
_cell.angle_alpha   90.00
_cell.angle_beta   90.00
_cell.angle_gamma   90.00
#
_symmetry.space_group_name_H-M   'P 1'
#
loop_
_entity.id
_entity.type
_entity.pdbx_description
1 polymer ?
#
loop_
_entity_poly.entity_id
_entity_poly.type
_entity_poly.pdbx_seq_one_letter_code
_entity_poly.pdbx_strand_id
1 'polypeptide(L)'
;MEQLAECPAESDLAGRASVCEGCPGQALCQSQGRIDPDQEMIDIRMNVIKHKILVMSGKGGKSTVGCMLAQVLASQSCKVGVVDLDICGPSIPKLLSVEDQVVVNTEYGWKTLLSPHNGIKVMSVEDQEKQVCLHVSKCILVNGLIKRFFKDTFWGKLDYLICDTPPGTSDEHLTAIKVLKNVRPDGAIIVTTSQGVSIATVRREVNFCRKMGVKILGLVVNMSTFVCPCCDELTNIFPEDEIEKLSEEQKIPILARIPIDTRVTACCEVGRNPVIEHPNSQAIKCMEQLVRSLFNVYK
;
A
#
# COMPACT_ATOMS: atom_id res chain seq x y z
N MET A 1 6.44 35.68 16.97
CA MET A 1 5.57 34.92 16.07
C MET A 1 6.28 34.83 14.73
N GLU A 2 7.15 33.84 14.54
CA GLU A 2 7.70 33.56 13.22
C GLU A 2 6.61 32.89 12.39
N GLN A 3 6.22 33.52 11.28
CA GLN A 3 5.39 32.88 10.28
C GLN A 3 6.15 31.67 9.74
N LEU A 4 5.66 30.46 10.03
CA LEU A 4 6.10 29.24 9.36
C LEU A 4 5.87 29.42 7.86
N ALA A 5 6.94 29.57 7.09
CA ALA A 5 6.85 29.74 5.65
C ALA A 5 6.19 28.51 5.02
N GLU A 6 5.12 28.72 4.24
CA GLU A 6 4.36 27.65 3.60
C GLU A 6 5.20 26.90 2.56
N CYS A 7 4.93 25.59 2.42
CA CYS A 7 5.66 24.72 1.51
C CYS A 7 5.33 25.06 0.04
N PRO A 8 6.31 25.42 -0.81
CA PRO A 8 6.08 25.85 -2.19
C PRO A 8 5.97 24.67 -3.17
N ALA A 9 5.63 23.47 -2.70
CA ALA A 9 5.66 22.24 -3.51
C ALA A 9 4.72 22.25 -4.72
N GLU A 10 3.72 23.14 -4.74
CA GLU A 10 2.73 23.28 -5.83
C GLU A 10 2.99 24.49 -6.75
N SER A 11 4.10 25.21 -6.57
CA SER A 11 4.46 26.34 -7.42
C SER A 11 5.74 26.07 -8.21
N ASP A 12 6.05 26.95 -9.16
CA ASP A 12 7.31 26.92 -9.90
C ASP A 12 8.56 27.11 -9.00
N LEU A 13 8.34 27.47 -7.73
CA LEU A 13 9.38 27.62 -6.70
C LEU A 13 9.66 26.31 -5.95
N ALA A 14 8.95 25.22 -6.25
CA ALA A 14 9.15 23.90 -5.65
C ALA A 14 10.62 23.47 -5.76
N GLY A 15 11.29 23.27 -4.63
CA GLY A 15 12.70 22.90 -4.55
C GLY A 15 13.70 24.04 -4.84
N ARG A 16 13.23 25.21 -5.29
CA ARG A 16 14.03 26.39 -5.61
C ARG A 16 13.94 27.50 -4.56
N ALA A 17 12.92 27.46 -3.69
CA ALA A 17 12.76 28.43 -2.61
C ALA A 17 13.79 28.19 -1.48
N SER A 18 14.10 29.26 -0.75
CA SER A 18 14.98 29.21 0.44
C SER A 18 14.48 28.23 1.51
N VAL A 19 13.16 28.09 1.66
CA VAL A 19 12.52 27.13 2.58
C VAL A 19 12.80 25.67 2.20
N CYS A 20 13.22 25.40 0.97
CA CYS A 20 13.53 24.06 0.49
C CYS A 20 14.98 23.63 0.77
N GLU A 21 15.87 24.53 1.20
CA GLU A 21 17.27 24.18 1.52
C GLU A 21 17.33 23.19 2.69
N GLY A 22 17.95 22.02 2.47
CA GLY A 22 18.03 20.95 3.47
C GLY A 22 16.79 20.05 3.54
N CYS A 23 15.78 20.27 2.69
CA CYS A 23 14.64 19.37 2.55
C CYS A 23 15.06 18.09 1.80
N PRO A 24 14.80 16.88 2.32
CA PRO A 24 15.12 15.62 1.63
C PRO A 24 14.51 15.51 0.22
N GLY A 25 13.39 16.20 -0.04
CA GLY A 25 12.70 16.21 -1.33
C GLY A 25 13.09 17.36 -2.27
N GLN A 26 14.11 18.19 -1.94
CA GLN A 26 14.46 19.40 -2.70
C GLN A 26 14.77 19.12 -4.17
N ALA A 27 15.67 18.17 -4.44
CA ALA A 27 16.04 17.79 -5.81
C ALA A 27 14.85 17.24 -6.63
N LEU A 28 13.94 16.55 -5.96
CA LEU A 28 12.73 15.98 -6.57
C LEU A 28 11.72 17.08 -6.92
N CYS A 29 11.60 18.10 -6.09
CA CYS A 29 10.72 19.24 -6.35
C CYS A 29 11.27 20.15 -7.46
N GLN A 30 12.59 20.37 -7.52
CA GLN A 30 13.23 21.16 -8.59
C GLN A 30 13.06 20.58 -10.00
N SER A 31 12.96 19.25 -10.09
CA SER A 31 12.78 18.51 -11.35
C SER A 31 11.30 18.36 -11.75
N GLN A 32 10.36 18.52 -10.82
CA GLN A 32 8.92 18.24 -11.01
C GLN A 32 8.02 19.48 -10.97
N GLY A 33 8.53 20.69 -10.75
CA GLY A 33 7.73 21.92 -10.56
C GLY A 33 6.96 22.47 -11.77
N ARG A 34 6.51 21.63 -12.71
CA ARG A 34 5.53 22.01 -13.76
C ARG A 34 4.24 21.23 -13.53
N ILE A 35 3.09 21.81 -13.88
CA ILE A 35 1.80 21.11 -13.95
C ILE A 35 2.02 19.82 -14.76
N ASP A 36 1.81 18.67 -14.12
CA ASP A 36 2.04 17.38 -14.74
C ASP A 36 0.98 17.16 -15.84
N PRO A 37 1.37 17.05 -17.13
CA PRO A 37 0.42 16.91 -18.22
C PRO A 37 -0.43 15.63 -18.12
N ASP A 38 0.05 14.64 -17.36
CA ASP A 38 -0.66 13.38 -17.16
C ASP A 38 -1.73 13.46 -16.03
N GLN A 39 -1.72 14.52 -15.23
CA GLN A 39 -2.53 14.59 -14.01
C GLN A 39 -4.04 14.55 -14.27
N GLU A 40 -4.52 15.25 -15.31
CA GLU A 40 -5.95 15.25 -15.66
C GLU A 40 -6.46 13.83 -15.96
N MET A 41 -5.68 13.07 -16.73
CA MET A 41 -6.04 11.70 -17.09
C MET A 41 -6.00 10.77 -15.88
N ILE A 42 -5.01 10.93 -15.01
CA ILE A 42 -4.93 10.20 -13.74
C ILE A 42 -6.17 10.52 -12.88
N ASP A 43 -6.55 11.78 -12.78
CA ASP A 43 -7.71 12.20 -11.98
C ASP A 43 -9.00 11.56 -12.51
N ILE A 44 -9.20 11.54 -13.83
CA ILE A 44 -10.34 10.85 -14.47
C ILE A 44 -10.35 9.35 -14.14
N ARG A 45 -9.20 8.68 -14.28
CA ARG A 45 -9.06 7.24 -13.99
C ARG A 45 -9.30 6.90 -12.54
N MET A 46 -8.88 7.78 -11.65
CA MET A 46 -8.91 7.54 -10.23
C MET A 46 -10.26 7.95 -9.63
N ASN A 47 -10.92 9.01 -10.09
CA ASN A 47 -12.18 9.49 -9.50
C ASN A 47 -13.35 8.49 -9.61
N VAL A 48 -13.28 7.50 -10.50
CA VAL A 48 -14.31 6.44 -10.61
C VAL A 48 -14.20 5.35 -9.54
N ILE A 49 -13.13 5.36 -8.74
CA ILE A 49 -12.86 4.40 -7.66
C ILE A 49 -13.27 5.05 -6.35
N LYS A 50 -14.17 4.42 -5.59
CA LYS A 50 -14.74 5.01 -4.37
C LYS A 50 -13.71 5.20 -3.25
N HIS A 51 -12.93 4.16 -2.97
CA HIS A 51 -11.94 4.17 -1.90
C HIS A 51 -10.55 3.76 -2.39
N LYS A 52 -9.52 4.47 -1.95
CA LYS A 52 -8.11 4.27 -2.28
C LYS A 52 -7.33 4.15 -0.98
N ILE A 53 -6.81 2.96 -0.71
CA ILE A 53 -6.12 2.66 0.52
C ILE A 53 -4.66 2.39 0.20
N LEU A 54 -3.76 3.19 0.77
CA LEU A 54 -2.33 2.94 0.71
C LEU A 54 -1.97 1.91 1.78
N VAL A 55 -1.32 0.81 1.39
CA VAL A 55 -0.77 -0.16 2.33
C VAL A 55 0.72 0.08 2.41
N MET A 56 1.15 0.61 3.54
CA MET A 56 2.54 0.99 3.80
C MET A 56 3.13 0.07 4.83
N SER A 57 4.45 -0.09 4.84
CA SER A 57 5.12 -0.86 5.90
C SER A 57 6.55 -0.42 6.09
N GLY A 58 6.96 -0.45 7.36
CA GLY A 58 8.35 -0.34 7.72
C GLY A 58 9.14 -1.64 7.55
N LYS A 59 8.49 -2.81 7.69
CA LYS A 59 9.12 -4.14 7.66
C LYS A 59 8.08 -5.24 7.37
N GLY A 60 8.37 -6.10 6.40
CA GLY A 60 7.86 -7.48 6.23
C GLY A 60 6.34 -7.70 6.16
N GLY A 61 5.85 -8.40 5.14
CA GLY A 61 4.47 -8.92 5.08
C GLY A 61 3.38 -7.90 4.69
N LYS A 62 3.77 -6.68 4.30
CA LYS A 62 2.91 -5.63 3.72
C LYS A 62 2.01 -6.15 2.60
N SER A 63 2.62 -6.73 1.57
CA SER A 63 1.94 -7.21 0.37
C SER A 63 0.98 -8.36 0.67
N THR A 64 1.36 -9.27 1.58
CA THR A 64 0.48 -10.33 2.07
C THR A 64 -0.76 -9.76 2.76
N VAL A 65 -0.59 -8.80 3.68
CA VAL A 65 -1.71 -8.14 4.35
C VAL A 65 -2.59 -7.38 3.34
N GLY A 66 -1.99 -6.69 2.37
CA GLY A 66 -2.72 -6.00 1.30
C GLY A 66 -3.55 -6.94 0.43
N CYS A 67 -2.98 -8.08 0.01
CA CYS A 67 -3.68 -9.12 -0.74
C CYS A 67 -4.81 -9.77 0.07
N MET A 68 -4.56 -10.11 1.34
CA MET A 68 -5.60 -10.67 2.21
C MET A 68 -6.74 -9.67 2.43
N LEU A 69 -6.42 -8.37 2.59
CA LEU A 69 -7.42 -7.32 2.70
C LEU A 69 -8.29 -7.26 1.43
N ALA A 70 -7.65 -7.31 0.26
CA ALA A 70 -8.35 -7.34 -1.02
C ALA A 70 -9.26 -8.57 -1.18
N GLN A 71 -8.78 -9.75 -0.76
CA GLN A 71 -9.54 -11.01 -0.79
C GLN A 71 -10.75 -10.99 0.16
N VAL A 72 -10.62 -10.44 1.37
CA VAL A 72 -11.75 -10.31 2.31
C VAL A 72 -12.76 -9.27 1.82
N LEU A 73 -12.33 -8.16 1.25
CA LEU A 73 -13.25 -7.19 0.62
C LEU A 73 -13.99 -7.81 -0.57
N ALA A 74 -13.28 -8.57 -1.42
CA ALA A 74 -13.88 -9.23 -2.57
C ALA A 74 -14.85 -10.36 -2.17
N SER A 75 -14.59 -11.07 -1.06
CA SER A 75 -15.53 -12.07 -0.52
C SER A 75 -16.84 -11.43 -0.01
N GLN A 76 -16.80 -10.13 0.33
CA GLN A 76 -17.97 -9.32 0.68
C GLN A 76 -18.62 -8.63 -0.54
N SER A 77 -18.37 -9.15 -1.75
CA SER A 77 -18.93 -8.65 -3.02
C SER A 77 -18.50 -7.22 -3.40
N CYS A 78 -17.45 -6.67 -2.77
CA CYS A 78 -16.87 -5.41 -3.22
C CYS A 78 -16.06 -5.61 -4.51
N LYS A 79 -16.10 -4.63 -5.41
CA LYS A 79 -15.22 -4.58 -6.59
C LYS A 79 -13.85 -4.06 -6.17
N VAL A 80 -12.84 -4.93 -6.18
CA VAL A 80 -11.52 -4.60 -5.66
C VAL A 80 -10.47 -4.60 -6.76
N GLY A 81 -9.60 -3.60 -6.74
CA GLY A 81 -8.35 -3.55 -7.48
C GLY A 81 -7.15 -3.58 -6.53
N VAL A 82 -6.05 -4.17 -6.97
CA VAL A 82 -4.74 -4.13 -6.31
C VAL A 82 -3.71 -3.62 -7.29
N VAL A 83 -2.99 -2.56 -6.92
CA VAL A 83 -1.84 -2.06 -7.69
C VAL A 83 -0.58 -2.31 -6.90
N ASP A 84 0.38 -2.99 -7.54
CA ASP A 84 1.70 -3.28 -7.00
C ASP A 84 2.65 -2.17 -7.39
N LEU A 85 3.07 -1.35 -6.43
CA LEU A 85 4.02 -0.27 -6.66
C LEU A 85 5.44 -0.70 -6.30
N ASP A 86 5.64 -1.90 -5.75
CA ASP A 86 6.95 -2.49 -5.45
C ASP A 86 7.53 -3.20 -6.68
N ILE A 87 7.78 -2.40 -7.71
CA ILE A 87 8.22 -2.85 -9.06
C ILE A 87 9.51 -3.69 -9.01
N CYS A 88 10.35 -3.52 -7.98
CA CYS A 88 11.64 -4.20 -7.87
C CYS A 88 11.56 -5.60 -7.25
N GLY A 89 10.48 -5.89 -6.53
CA GLY A 89 10.25 -7.16 -5.88
C GLY A 89 8.76 -7.48 -5.85
N PRO A 90 8.09 -7.53 -7.01
CA PRO A 90 6.65 -7.69 -7.06
C PRO A 90 6.28 -9.04 -6.47
N SER A 91 5.45 -9.02 -5.43
CA SER A 91 4.93 -10.24 -4.80
C SER A 91 3.44 -10.44 -5.07
N ILE A 92 2.75 -9.38 -5.51
CA ILE A 92 1.32 -9.40 -5.78
C ILE A 92 0.95 -10.38 -6.90
N PRO A 93 1.69 -10.52 -8.02
CA PRO A 93 1.33 -11.47 -9.08
C PRO A 93 1.21 -12.90 -8.58
N LYS A 94 2.19 -13.36 -7.79
CA LYS A 94 2.20 -14.68 -7.16
C LYS A 94 1.08 -14.83 -6.14
N LEU A 95 0.95 -13.87 -5.21
CA LEU A 95 -0.05 -13.91 -4.13
C LEU A 95 -1.50 -13.95 -4.62
N LEU A 96 -1.76 -13.43 -5.82
CA LEU A 96 -3.10 -13.39 -6.42
C LEU A 96 -3.26 -14.33 -7.62
N SER A 97 -2.30 -15.23 -7.87
CA SER A 97 -2.30 -16.19 -8.99
C SER A 97 -2.52 -15.54 -10.36
N VAL A 98 -1.75 -14.50 -10.67
CA VAL A 98 -1.75 -13.82 -11.96
C VAL A 98 -0.38 -13.75 -12.63
N GLU A 99 0.61 -14.50 -12.12
CA GLU A 99 1.99 -14.55 -12.62
C GLU A 99 2.10 -15.01 -14.10
N ASP A 100 1.18 -15.88 -14.55
CA ASP A 100 1.14 -16.34 -15.95
C ASP A 100 0.43 -15.35 -16.90
N GLN A 101 -0.08 -14.22 -16.39
CA GLN A 101 -0.80 -13.24 -17.19
C GLN A 101 0.10 -12.07 -17.57
N VAL A 102 -0.11 -11.52 -18.77
CA VAL A 102 0.61 -10.35 -19.27
C VAL A 102 -0.30 -9.14 -19.39
N VAL A 103 0.24 -7.95 -19.08
CA VAL A 103 -0.49 -6.69 -19.26
C VAL A 103 -0.62 -6.42 -20.76
N VAL A 104 -1.86 -6.32 -21.23
CA VAL A 104 -2.16 -6.04 -22.64
C VAL A 104 -2.62 -4.59 -22.79
N ASN A 105 -2.02 -3.87 -23.75
CA ASN A 105 -2.49 -2.54 -24.11
C ASN A 105 -3.71 -2.65 -25.05
N THR A 106 -4.76 -1.90 -24.73
CA THR A 106 -6.03 -1.86 -25.49
C THR A 106 -6.35 -0.42 -25.87
N GLU A 107 -7.39 -0.21 -26.68
CA GLU A 107 -7.90 1.13 -27.02
C GLU A 107 -8.33 1.94 -25.77
N TYR A 108 -8.70 1.26 -24.69
CA TYR A 108 -9.11 1.87 -23.43
C TYR A 108 -7.96 1.99 -22.41
N GLY A 109 -6.74 1.60 -22.77
CA GLY A 109 -5.56 1.55 -21.90
C GLY A 109 -5.13 0.13 -21.53
N TRP A 110 -4.29 0.01 -20.51
CA TRP A 110 -3.78 -1.26 -20.01
C TRP A 110 -4.88 -2.08 -19.35
N LYS A 111 -5.12 -3.27 -19.89
CA LYS A 111 -6.04 -4.24 -19.30
C LYS A 111 -5.40 -4.82 -18.03
N THR A 112 -6.15 -4.77 -16.94
CA THR A 112 -5.75 -5.37 -15.66
C THR A 112 -5.65 -6.89 -15.78
N LEU A 113 -4.68 -7.48 -15.08
CA LEU A 113 -4.67 -8.91 -14.82
C LEU A 113 -5.89 -9.25 -13.95
N LEU A 114 -6.42 -10.46 -14.06
CA LEU A 114 -7.61 -10.87 -13.33
C LEU A 114 -7.32 -12.08 -12.45
N SER A 115 -7.38 -11.88 -11.14
CA SER A 115 -7.21 -12.97 -10.19
C SER A 115 -8.41 -13.93 -10.25
N PRO A 116 -8.19 -15.26 -10.18
CA PRO A 116 -9.29 -16.22 -10.02
C PRO A 116 -10.02 -16.04 -8.69
N HIS A 117 -9.43 -15.31 -7.74
CA HIS A 117 -9.99 -15.06 -6.41
C HIS A 117 -10.98 -13.90 -6.47
N ASN A 118 -12.24 -14.23 -6.78
CA ASN A 118 -13.36 -13.27 -6.84
C ASN A 118 -13.17 -12.13 -7.86
N GLY A 119 -12.33 -12.33 -8.88
CA GLY A 119 -12.15 -11.36 -9.97
C GLY A 119 -11.46 -10.07 -9.54
N ILE A 120 -10.58 -10.13 -8.53
CA ILE A 120 -9.75 -8.99 -8.13
C ILE A 120 -8.92 -8.55 -9.33
N LYS A 121 -9.01 -7.26 -9.67
CA LYS A 121 -8.21 -6.67 -10.75
C LYS A 121 -6.82 -6.35 -10.24
N VAL A 122 -5.79 -6.76 -10.96
CA VAL A 122 -4.40 -6.56 -10.54
C VAL A 122 -3.66 -5.76 -11.61
N MET A 123 -2.86 -4.80 -11.16
CA MET A 123 -1.85 -4.16 -12.00
C MET A 123 -0.50 -4.30 -11.31
N SER A 124 0.37 -5.07 -11.93
CA SER A 124 1.77 -5.27 -11.54
C SER A 124 2.52 -5.61 -12.82
N VAL A 125 3.80 -5.27 -12.89
CA VAL A 125 4.67 -5.76 -13.96
C VAL A 125 5.86 -6.45 -13.33
N GLU A 126 6.13 -7.67 -13.81
CA GLU A 126 7.34 -8.39 -13.46
C GLU A 126 8.43 -8.00 -14.46
N ASP A 127 9.56 -7.48 -13.97
CA ASP A 127 10.71 -7.14 -14.81
C ASP A 127 11.40 -8.45 -15.26
N GLN A 128 10.93 -9.01 -16.37
CA GLN A 128 11.44 -10.28 -16.93
C GLN A 128 12.95 -10.26 -17.22
N GLU A 129 13.55 -9.09 -17.42
CA GLU A 129 14.97 -8.94 -17.75
C GLU A 129 15.81 -8.34 -16.60
N LYS A 130 15.20 -7.99 -15.45
CA LYS A 130 15.82 -7.22 -14.35
C LYS A 130 16.51 -5.93 -14.80
N GLN A 131 16.26 -5.44 -16.02
CA GLN A 131 16.99 -4.32 -16.61
C GLN A 131 16.60 -2.99 -15.97
N VAL A 132 15.34 -2.84 -15.53
CA VAL A 132 14.84 -1.63 -14.87
C VAL A 132 15.46 -1.47 -13.48
N CYS A 133 15.80 -2.58 -12.83
CA CYS A 133 16.26 -2.59 -11.44
C CYS A 133 17.78 -2.44 -11.24
N LEU A 134 18.58 -2.48 -12.32
CA LEU A 134 20.05 -2.55 -12.24
C LEU A 134 20.81 -1.21 -12.43
N HIS A 135 20.15 -0.11 -12.79
CA HIS A 135 20.82 1.16 -13.14
C HIS A 135 20.32 2.39 -12.36
N VAL A 136 21.14 3.45 -12.25
CA VAL A 136 20.77 4.75 -11.61
C VAL A 136 19.54 5.41 -12.23
N SER A 137 19.23 5.11 -13.50
CA SER A 137 17.97 5.49 -14.17
C SER A 137 16.71 4.84 -13.58
N LYS A 138 16.86 3.90 -12.63
CA LYS A 138 15.82 3.21 -11.89
C LYS A 138 14.77 4.15 -11.33
N CYS A 139 15.15 5.20 -10.60
CA CYS A 139 14.16 6.09 -9.96
C CYS A 139 13.27 6.80 -10.99
N ILE A 140 13.82 7.24 -12.13
CA ILE A 140 13.04 7.93 -13.17
C ILE A 140 12.11 6.96 -13.88
N LEU A 141 12.60 5.76 -14.22
CA LEU A 141 11.81 4.74 -14.91
C LEU A 141 10.71 4.18 -14.02
N VAL A 142 11.01 3.86 -12.77
CA VAL A 142 10.06 3.37 -11.77
C VAL A 142 8.99 4.42 -11.48
N ASN A 143 9.37 5.69 -11.27
CA ASN A 143 8.40 6.76 -11.04
C ASN A 143 7.51 7.01 -12.26
N GLY A 144 8.06 6.93 -13.47
CA GLY A 144 7.29 7.00 -14.71
C GLY A 144 6.30 5.85 -14.84
N LEU A 145 6.71 4.63 -14.48
CA LEU A 145 5.86 3.45 -14.51
C LEU A 145 4.72 3.52 -13.47
N ILE A 146 5.00 3.99 -12.26
CA ILE A 146 3.97 4.24 -11.23
C ILE A 146 2.90 5.20 -11.76
N LYS A 147 3.30 6.30 -12.41
CA LYS A 147 2.35 7.22 -13.04
C LYS A 147 1.49 6.51 -14.10
N ARG A 148 2.10 5.67 -14.93
CA ARG A 148 1.38 4.89 -15.94
C ARG A 148 0.43 3.87 -15.33
N PHE A 149 0.74 3.26 -14.19
CA PHE A 149 -0.23 2.40 -13.49
C PHE A 149 -1.51 3.15 -13.11
N PHE A 150 -1.41 4.42 -12.73
CA PHE A 150 -2.60 5.21 -12.41
C PHE A 150 -3.28 5.80 -13.66
N LYS A 151 -2.51 6.16 -14.70
CA LYS A 151 -3.00 6.79 -15.93
C LYS A 151 -3.54 5.81 -16.97
N ASP A 152 -2.74 4.81 -17.29
CA ASP A 152 -2.96 3.94 -18.44
C ASP A 152 -3.85 2.75 -18.07
N THR A 153 -3.90 2.34 -16.79
CA THR A 153 -4.69 1.17 -16.36
C THR A 153 -6.19 1.40 -16.45
N PHE A 154 -6.87 0.50 -17.15
CA PHE A 154 -8.32 0.46 -17.24
C PHE A 154 -8.94 -0.28 -16.04
N TRP A 155 -9.07 0.42 -14.90
CA TRP A 155 -9.68 -0.13 -13.68
C TRP A 155 -11.20 -0.33 -13.80
N GLY A 156 -11.88 0.52 -14.57
CA GLY A 156 -13.34 0.61 -14.53
C GLY A 156 -13.86 1.10 -13.16
N LYS A 157 -15.12 0.80 -12.83
CA LYS A 157 -15.70 1.13 -11.52
C LYS A 157 -15.25 0.12 -10.46
N LEU A 158 -14.62 0.62 -9.39
CA LEU A 158 -14.19 -0.15 -8.22
C LEU A 158 -14.74 0.47 -6.94
N ASP A 159 -15.01 -0.37 -5.95
CA ASP A 159 -15.31 0.08 -4.59
C ASP A 159 -14.01 0.37 -3.83
N TYR A 160 -12.98 -0.48 -4.00
CA TYR A 160 -11.69 -0.33 -3.34
C TYR A 160 -10.52 -0.50 -4.31
N LEU A 161 -9.52 0.37 -4.22
CA LEU A 161 -8.20 0.18 -4.80
C LEU A 161 -7.18 0.09 -3.66
N ILE A 162 -6.53 -1.05 -3.52
CA ILE A 162 -5.45 -1.28 -2.57
C ILE A 162 -4.13 -1.00 -3.29
N CYS A 163 -3.39 -0.01 -2.80
CA CYS A 163 -2.09 0.36 -3.34
C CYS A 163 -0.99 -0.23 -2.45
N ASP A 164 -0.32 -1.27 -2.93
CA ASP A 164 0.82 -1.85 -2.23
C ASP A 164 2.06 -1.00 -2.52
N THR A 165 2.40 -0.09 -1.60
CA THR A 165 3.57 0.78 -1.78
C THR A 165 4.86 -0.02 -1.61
N PRO A 166 6.04 0.41 -2.08
CA PRO A 166 7.31 -0.21 -1.67
C PRO A 166 7.53 -0.25 -0.14
N PRO A 167 8.66 -0.81 0.35
CA PRO A 167 9.03 -0.68 1.76
C PRO A 167 9.75 0.64 2.05
N GLY A 168 9.50 1.21 3.23
CA GLY A 168 10.20 2.39 3.75
C GLY A 168 9.68 3.74 3.23
N THR A 169 10.52 4.77 3.25
CA THR A 169 10.16 6.14 2.82
C THR A 169 10.87 6.56 1.54
N SER A 170 10.87 5.68 0.53
CA SER A 170 11.61 5.86 -0.72
C SER A 170 10.92 6.83 -1.69
N ASP A 171 11.62 7.22 -2.77
CA ASP A 171 11.10 8.16 -3.77
C ASP A 171 9.85 7.66 -4.51
N GLU A 172 9.69 6.34 -4.59
CA GLU A 172 8.51 5.70 -5.16
C GLU A 172 7.23 6.01 -4.35
N HIS A 173 7.33 6.06 -3.01
CA HIS A 173 6.22 6.39 -2.12
C HIS A 173 5.77 7.83 -2.32
N LEU A 174 6.75 8.73 -2.38
CA LEU A 174 6.51 10.14 -2.64
C LEU A 174 5.82 10.34 -3.98
N THR A 175 6.25 9.60 -5.00
CA THR A 175 5.64 9.67 -6.34
C THR A 175 4.19 9.20 -6.30
N ALA A 176 3.89 8.05 -5.70
CA ALA A 176 2.52 7.54 -5.60
C ALA A 176 1.59 8.52 -4.86
N ILE A 177 2.04 9.07 -3.74
CA ILE A 177 1.25 10.04 -2.95
C ILE A 177 1.04 11.34 -3.72
N LYS A 178 2.07 11.85 -4.39
CA LYS A 178 1.96 13.07 -5.22
C LYS A 178 0.97 12.88 -6.36
N VAL A 179 1.07 11.76 -7.07
CA VAL A 179 0.19 11.42 -8.20
C VAL A 179 -1.26 11.31 -7.75
N LEU A 180 -1.50 10.73 -6.57
CA LEU A 180 -2.84 10.56 -6.01
C LEU A 180 -3.36 11.78 -5.25
N LYS A 181 -2.57 12.85 -5.10
CA LYS A 181 -2.91 13.99 -4.24
C LYS A 181 -4.24 14.65 -4.64
N ASN A 182 -4.46 14.85 -5.94
CA ASN A 182 -5.67 15.48 -6.46
C ASN A 182 -6.93 14.65 -6.22
N VAL A 183 -6.80 13.33 -6.25
CA VAL A 183 -7.91 12.38 -6.05
C VAL A 183 -8.08 11.93 -4.60
N ARG A 184 -7.37 12.58 -3.66
CA ARG A 184 -7.49 12.46 -2.21
C ARG A 184 -7.70 11.00 -1.74
N PRO A 185 -6.65 10.19 -1.66
CA PRO A 185 -6.78 8.84 -1.12
C PRO A 185 -7.34 8.89 0.31
N ASP A 186 -8.15 7.91 0.69
CA ASP A 186 -8.79 7.84 2.00
C ASP A 186 -7.77 7.83 3.14
N GLY A 187 -6.62 7.21 2.90
CA GLY A 187 -5.49 7.23 3.80
C GLY A 187 -4.58 6.01 3.65
N ALA A 188 -3.69 5.87 4.62
CA ALA A 188 -2.73 4.78 4.71
C ALA A 188 -3.02 3.85 5.89
N ILE A 189 -2.93 2.56 5.65
CA ILE A 189 -2.78 1.51 6.66
C ILE A 189 -1.28 1.26 6.81
N ILE A 190 -0.77 1.35 8.03
CA ILE A 190 0.64 1.07 8.32
C ILE A 190 0.76 -0.33 8.91
N VAL A 191 1.39 -1.23 8.17
CA VAL A 191 1.67 -2.61 8.57
C VAL A 191 3.02 -2.68 9.28
N THR A 192 3.03 -3.26 10.47
CA THR A 192 4.24 -3.48 11.29
C THR A 192 4.24 -4.87 11.92
N THR A 193 5.32 -5.25 12.59
CA THR A 193 5.43 -6.49 13.38
C THR A 193 5.69 -6.19 14.85
N SER A 194 5.35 -7.13 15.74
CA SER A 194 5.57 -7.01 17.20
C SER A 194 7.03 -7.02 17.65
N GLN A 195 7.99 -7.07 16.72
CA GLN A 195 9.42 -7.00 17.04
C GLN A 195 9.81 -5.57 17.41
N GLY A 196 10.47 -5.32 18.55
CA GLY A 196 10.86 -3.97 19.00
C GLY A 196 11.69 -3.16 17.97
N VAL A 197 12.44 -3.83 17.09
CA VAL A 197 13.18 -3.19 15.99
C VAL A 197 12.25 -2.57 14.92
N SER A 198 10.95 -2.80 14.95
CA SER A 198 9.97 -2.25 13.99
C SER A 198 9.51 -0.83 14.35
N ILE A 199 9.56 -0.45 15.63
CA ILE A 199 8.93 0.78 16.17
C ILE A 199 9.55 2.04 15.61
N ALA A 200 10.89 2.07 15.55
CA ALA A 200 11.60 3.20 14.95
C ALA A 200 11.17 3.39 13.49
N THR A 201 10.89 2.31 12.77
CA THR A 201 10.41 2.38 11.40
C THR A 201 8.95 2.87 11.34
N VAL A 202 8.07 2.37 12.19
CA VAL A 202 6.68 2.87 12.26
C VAL A 202 6.64 4.36 12.57
N ARG A 203 7.46 4.85 13.51
CA ARG A 203 7.56 6.29 13.81
C ARG A 203 7.97 7.11 12.57
N ARG A 204 8.89 6.59 11.75
CA ARG A 204 9.30 7.25 10.49
C ARG A 204 8.14 7.28 9.49
N GLU A 205 7.42 6.18 9.31
CA GLU A 205 6.25 6.11 8.41
C GLU A 205 5.12 7.05 8.86
N VAL A 206 4.83 7.10 10.16
CA VAL A 206 3.84 8.02 10.73
C VAL A 206 4.22 9.48 10.47
N ASN A 207 5.49 9.83 10.72
CA ASN A 207 5.99 11.18 10.47
C ASN A 207 5.96 11.52 8.97
N PHE A 208 6.28 10.56 8.12
CA PHE A 208 6.20 10.71 6.67
C PHE A 208 4.76 10.98 6.20
N CYS A 209 3.78 10.17 6.64
CA CYS A 209 2.38 10.38 6.31
C CYS A 209 1.90 11.77 6.73
N ARG A 210 2.23 12.20 7.95
CA ARG A 210 1.89 13.54 8.45
C ARG A 210 2.51 14.66 7.62
N LYS A 211 3.79 14.55 7.28
CA LYS A 211 4.49 15.54 6.43
C LYS A 211 3.87 15.64 5.03
N MET A 212 3.40 14.52 4.49
CA MET A 212 2.79 14.45 3.17
C MET A 212 1.28 14.72 3.17
N GLY A 213 0.67 14.99 4.34
CA GLY A 213 -0.77 15.21 4.47
C GLY A 213 -1.63 13.97 4.23
N VAL A 214 -1.04 12.77 4.32
CA VAL A 214 -1.77 11.49 4.18
C VAL A 214 -2.42 11.13 5.51
N LYS A 215 -3.75 10.94 5.50
CA LYS A 215 -4.49 10.45 6.66
C LYS A 215 -4.03 9.04 7.01
N ILE A 216 -3.73 8.78 8.28
CA ILE A 216 -3.42 7.43 8.75
C ILE A 216 -4.74 6.81 9.22
N LEU A 217 -5.18 5.74 8.55
CA LEU A 217 -6.41 5.02 8.90
C LEU A 217 -6.21 4.19 10.17
N GLY A 218 -5.01 3.62 10.33
CA GLY A 218 -4.61 2.93 11.54
C GLY A 218 -3.42 2.00 11.34
N LEU A 219 -3.03 1.32 12.43
CA LEU A 219 -1.94 0.35 12.44
C LEU A 219 -2.49 -1.07 12.29
N VAL A 220 -1.79 -1.91 11.54
CA VAL A 220 -2.00 -3.35 11.50
C VAL A 220 -0.74 -4.03 12.01
N VAL A 221 -0.87 -4.78 13.09
CA VAL A 221 0.23 -5.53 13.69
C VAL A 221 0.22 -6.94 13.12
N ASN A 222 1.05 -7.17 12.11
CA ASN A 222 1.26 -8.48 11.54
C ASN A 222 2.19 -9.32 12.44
N MET A 223 2.08 -10.65 12.34
CA MET A 223 2.89 -11.60 13.10
C MET A 223 2.82 -11.35 14.62
N SER A 224 1.64 -11.02 15.14
CA SER A 224 1.47 -10.60 16.54
C SER A 224 1.67 -11.74 17.53
N THR A 225 1.10 -12.90 17.22
CA THR A 225 1.13 -14.13 18.03
C THR A 225 1.28 -15.33 17.08
N PHE A 226 1.45 -16.53 17.61
CA PHE A 226 1.49 -17.78 16.84
C PHE A 226 0.24 -18.59 17.08
N VAL A 227 -0.38 -19.12 16.01
CA VAL A 227 -1.47 -20.10 16.12
C VAL A 227 -0.88 -21.51 16.09
N CYS A 228 -1.06 -22.27 17.17
CA CYS A 228 -0.67 -23.67 17.19
C CYS A 228 -1.51 -24.49 16.20
N PRO A 229 -0.92 -25.19 15.22
CA PRO A 229 -1.67 -25.95 14.22
C PRO A 229 -2.38 -27.19 14.81
N CYS A 230 -2.01 -27.63 16.01
CA CYS A 230 -2.56 -28.83 16.65
C CYS A 230 -3.79 -28.53 17.53
N CYS A 231 -3.84 -27.35 18.16
CA CYS A 231 -4.87 -27.01 19.16
C CYS A 231 -5.45 -25.59 19.02
N ASP A 232 -5.04 -24.80 18.03
CA ASP A 232 -5.42 -23.39 17.79
C ASP A 232 -5.13 -22.43 18.97
N GLU A 233 -4.32 -22.86 19.95
CA GLU A 233 -3.84 -22.01 21.04
C GLU A 233 -2.95 -20.87 20.50
N LEU A 234 -3.13 -19.67 21.06
CA LEU A 234 -2.36 -18.48 20.71
C LEU A 234 -1.16 -18.33 21.65
N THR A 235 0.03 -18.29 21.09
CA THR A 235 1.27 -18.07 21.85
C THR A 235 1.90 -16.74 21.47
N ASN A 236 2.21 -15.91 22.47
CA ASN A 236 2.92 -14.65 22.26
C ASN A 236 4.40 -14.96 22.00
N ILE A 237 4.88 -14.67 20.79
CA ILE A 237 6.29 -14.90 20.40
C ILE A 237 7.16 -13.69 20.76
N PHE A 238 6.56 -12.50 20.81
CA PHE A 238 7.23 -11.24 21.09
C PHE A 238 6.59 -10.52 22.29
N PRO A 239 7.33 -9.65 23.00
CA PRO A 239 6.75 -8.81 24.04
C PRO A 239 5.71 -7.84 23.46
N GLU A 240 4.51 -7.77 24.04
CA GLU A 240 3.37 -7.04 23.46
C GLU A 240 3.30 -5.54 23.82
N ASP A 241 4.25 -4.96 24.56
CA ASP A 241 3.96 -3.68 25.24
C ASP A 241 4.28 -2.39 24.48
N GLU A 242 5.02 -2.43 23.38
CA GLU A 242 5.59 -1.20 22.81
C GLU A 242 4.77 -0.58 21.66
N ILE A 243 3.94 -1.36 20.95
CA ILE A 243 3.09 -0.84 19.87
C ILE A 243 1.87 -0.10 20.44
N GLU A 244 1.33 -0.58 21.55
CA GLU A 244 0.22 0.00 22.30
C GLU A 244 0.59 1.41 22.76
N LYS A 245 1.76 1.55 23.37
CA LYS A 245 2.34 2.84 23.75
C LYS A 245 2.48 3.76 22.54
N LEU A 246 3.00 3.26 21.41
CA LEU A 246 3.13 4.04 20.19
C LEU A 246 1.76 4.50 19.65
N SER A 247 0.77 3.62 19.65
CA SER A 247 -0.60 3.89 19.22
C SER A 247 -1.22 5.02 20.05
N GLU A 248 -1.08 4.96 21.38
CA GLU A 248 -1.55 6.01 22.30
C GLU A 248 -0.81 7.33 22.11
N GLU A 249 0.54 7.29 22.08
CA GLU A 249 1.38 8.47 21.87
C GLU A 249 1.07 9.19 20.56
N GLN A 250 0.87 8.43 19.48
CA GLN A 250 0.62 8.98 18.15
C GLN A 250 -0.87 9.21 17.87
N LYS A 251 -1.76 8.77 18.76
CA LYS A 251 -3.23 8.81 18.59
C LYS A 251 -3.69 8.13 17.29
N ILE A 252 -3.12 6.96 17.00
CA ILE A 252 -3.44 6.17 15.80
C ILE A 252 -4.06 4.86 16.26
N PRO A 253 -5.29 4.51 15.82
CA PRO A 253 -5.93 3.28 16.25
C PRO A 253 -5.22 2.05 15.69
N ILE A 254 -5.20 0.96 16.47
CA ILE A 254 -4.79 -0.36 15.99
C ILE A 254 -6.03 -1.05 15.42
N LEU A 255 -6.02 -1.32 14.12
CA LEU A 255 -7.18 -1.85 13.39
C LEU A 255 -7.29 -3.37 13.53
N ALA A 256 -6.14 -4.06 13.58
CA ALA A 256 -6.07 -5.51 13.74
C ALA A 256 -4.68 -5.96 14.22
N ARG A 257 -4.67 -7.11 14.90
CA ARG A 257 -3.49 -7.91 15.22
C ARG A 257 -3.62 -9.24 14.49
N ILE A 258 -2.74 -9.51 13.53
CA ILE A 258 -2.81 -10.70 12.69
C ILE A 258 -1.78 -11.70 13.21
N PRO A 259 -2.21 -12.88 13.69
CA PRO A 259 -1.29 -13.91 14.14
C PRO A 259 -0.59 -14.59 12.97
N ILE A 260 0.57 -15.18 13.24
CA ILE A 260 1.23 -16.16 12.38
C ILE A 260 0.40 -17.44 12.39
N ASP A 261 -0.25 -17.73 11.27
CA ASP A 261 -0.96 -18.98 11.03
C ASP A 261 -0.30 -19.72 9.86
N THR A 262 0.32 -20.87 10.14
CA THR A 262 1.09 -21.62 9.14
C THR A 262 0.21 -22.12 7.99
N ARG A 263 -1.08 -22.37 8.22
CA ARG A 263 -2.03 -22.80 7.20
C ARG A 263 -2.27 -21.67 6.20
N VAL A 264 -2.50 -20.46 6.72
CA VAL A 264 -2.69 -19.25 5.91
C VAL A 264 -1.41 -18.90 5.14
N THR A 265 -0.25 -18.95 5.79
CA THR A 265 1.03 -18.69 5.12
C THR A 265 1.27 -19.68 3.98
N ALA A 266 1.08 -20.97 4.21
CA ALA A 266 1.25 -22.00 3.18
C ALA A 266 0.27 -21.80 2.00
N CYS A 267 -0.97 -21.42 2.28
CA CYS A 267 -1.98 -21.09 1.27
C CYS A 267 -1.55 -19.90 0.40
N CYS A 268 -1.10 -18.80 1.02
CA CYS A 268 -0.61 -17.61 0.31
C CYS A 268 0.64 -17.90 -0.55
N GLU A 269 1.57 -18.74 -0.06
CA GLU A 269 2.81 -19.07 -0.78
C GLU A 269 2.59 -19.82 -2.09
N VAL A 270 1.45 -20.51 -2.24
CA VAL A 270 1.04 -21.18 -3.48
C VAL A 270 -0.01 -20.36 -4.25
N GLY A 271 -0.19 -19.08 -3.91
CA GLY A 271 -1.11 -18.16 -4.56
C GLY A 271 -2.59 -18.45 -4.31
N ARG A 272 -2.94 -19.35 -3.38
CA ARG A 272 -4.34 -19.71 -3.10
C ARG A 272 -5.03 -18.68 -2.21
N ASN A 273 -6.35 -18.78 -2.08
CA ASN A 273 -7.15 -17.83 -1.30
C ASN A 273 -7.41 -18.36 0.12
N PRO A 274 -6.72 -17.85 1.15
CA PRO A 274 -6.91 -18.30 2.53
C PRO A 274 -8.29 -17.94 3.10
N VAL A 275 -8.98 -16.93 2.56
CA VAL A 275 -10.35 -16.58 2.98
C VAL A 275 -11.32 -17.71 2.65
N ILE A 276 -11.10 -18.42 1.53
CA ILE A 276 -11.96 -19.52 1.08
C ILE A 276 -11.51 -20.85 1.71
N GLU A 277 -10.20 -21.12 1.75
CA GLU A 277 -9.67 -22.42 2.22
C GLU A 277 -9.59 -22.53 3.75
N HIS A 278 -9.40 -21.39 4.45
CA HIS A 278 -9.23 -21.34 5.90
C HIS A 278 -10.11 -20.27 6.57
N PRO A 279 -11.44 -20.24 6.32
CA PRO A 279 -12.33 -19.18 6.80
C PRO A 279 -12.40 -19.10 8.33
N ASN A 280 -12.20 -20.22 9.02
CA ASN A 280 -12.27 -20.29 10.48
C ASN A 280 -10.93 -20.01 11.19
N SER A 281 -9.85 -19.81 10.42
CA SER A 281 -8.54 -19.50 11.00
C SER A 281 -8.56 -18.18 11.77
N GLN A 282 -7.70 -18.06 12.79
CA GLN A 282 -7.65 -16.83 13.58
C GLN A 282 -7.17 -15.64 12.76
N ALA A 283 -6.22 -15.86 11.83
CA ALA A 283 -5.74 -14.81 10.94
C ALA A 283 -6.85 -14.24 10.04
N ILE A 284 -7.71 -15.08 9.47
CA ILE A 284 -8.84 -14.60 8.65
C ILE A 284 -9.87 -13.84 9.49
N LYS A 285 -10.19 -14.30 10.70
CA LYS A 285 -11.08 -13.56 11.61
C LYS A 285 -10.54 -12.16 11.95
N CYS A 286 -9.23 -12.05 12.19
CA CYS A 286 -8.58 -10.75 12.40
C CYS A 286 -8.63 -9.85 11.16
N MET A 287 -8.52 -10.42 9.95
CA MET A 287 -8.67 -9.66 8.70
C MET A 287 -10.11 -9.21 8.45
N GLU A 288 -11.11 -10.02 8.80
CA GLU A 288 -12.51 -9.59 8.77
C GLU A 288 -12.77 -8.44 9.75
N GLN A 289 -12.15 -8.49 10.94
CA GLN A 289 -12.19 -7.39 11.89
C GLN A 289 -11.55 -6.11 11.32
N LEU A 290 -10.41 -6.23 10.63
CA LEU A 290 -9.78 -5.10 9.93
C LEU A 290 -10.76 -4.44 8.94
N VAL A 291 -11.44 -5.23 8.10
CA VAL A 291 -12.42 -4.71 7.14
C VAL A 291 -13.60 -4.03 7.85
N ARG A 292 -14.13 -4.62 8.92
CA ARG A 292 -15.20 -3.99 9.73
C ARG A 292 -14.76 -2.66 10.33
N SER A 293 -13.53 -2.58 10.84
CA SER A 293 -12.95 -1.33 11.36
C SER A 293 -12.85 -0.28 10.26
N LEU A 294 -12.42 -0.65 9.05
CA LEU A 294 -12.36 0.26 7.90
C LEU A 294 -13.75 0.78 7.50
N PHE A 295 -14.77 -0.08 7.46
CA PHE A 295 -16.14 0.37 7.15
C PHE A 295 -16.67 1.38 8.16
N ASN A 296 -16.28 1.28 9.43
CA ASN A 296 -16.66 2.28 10.45
C ASN A 296 -15.94 3.62 10.26
N VAL A 297 -14.76 3.64 9.62
CA VAL A 297 -14.06 4.89 9.28
C VAL A 297 -14.76 5.63 8.12
N TYR A 298 -15.52 4.92 7.29
CA TYR A 298 -16.24 5.47 6.14
C TYR A 298 -17.71 5.84 6.42
N LYS A 299 -18.22 5.53 7.61
CA LYS A 299 -19.54 5.99 8.08
C LYS A 299 -19.44 7.37 8.71
#